data_AF-Q8VLB3-F1
#
_entry.id   AF-Q8VLB3-F1
#
_cell.length_a   1.000
_cell.length_b   1.000
_cell.length_c   1.000
_cell.angle_alpha   90.00
_cell.angle_beta   90.00
_cell.angle_gamma   90.00
#
_symmetry.space_group_name_H-M   'P 1'
#
loop_
_entity.id
_entity.type
_entity.pdbx_description
1 polymer ?
#
loop_
_entity_poly.entity_id
_entity_poly.type
_entity_poly.pdbx_seq_one_letter_code
_entity_poly.pdbx_strand_id
1 'polypeptide(L)'
;KYPVEESKERDVTYSAPLRVKVRLINKETGEVKDQDVFMGDFPIMTDTGTFIINGAERVIVSQLVRSPSVYFSGKVDKNGKKGFTATVIPNRGAWLEYETDAKDVVYVRIDRTRKLP
;
A
#
# COMPACT_ATOMS: atom_id res chain seq x y z
N LYS A 1 19.74 -18.49 0.45
CA LYS A 1 20.00 -18.33 -1.00
C LYS A 1 21.28 -17.53 -1.14
N TYR A 2 22.02 -17.69 -2.23
CA TYR A 2 23.43 -17.31 -2.46
C TYR A 2 23.90 -15.98 -1.83
N PRO A 3 25.20 -15.81 -1.53
CA PRO A 3 25.79 -14.51 -1.19
C PRO A 3 25.55 -13.45 -2.28
N VAL A 4 25.82 -12.18 -1.94
CA VAL A 4 25.60 -11.03 -2.84
C VAL A 4 26.33 -11.21 -4.20
N GLU A 5 27.63 -11.51 -4.18
CA GLU A 5 28.44 -11.65 -5.39
C GLU A 5 27.95 -12.81 -6.29
N GLU A 6 27.69 -13.97 -5.70
CA GLU A 6 27.17 -15.11 -6.46
C GLU A 6 25.76 -14.83 -7.01
N SER A 7 24.97 -14.00 -6.31
CA SER A 7 23.65 -13.60 -6.81
C SER A 7 23.75 -12.73 -8.06
N LYS A 8 24.78 -11.87 -8.15
CA LYS A 8 25.10 -11.05 -9.32
C LYS A 8 25.58 -11.90 -10.49
N GLU A 9 26.53 -12.79 -10.25
CA GLU A 9 27.12 -13.66 -11.29
C GLU A 9 26.11 -14.63 -11.91
N ARG A 10 25.13 -15.09 -11.13
CA ARG A 10 24.14 -16.08 -11.57
C ARG A 10 22.82 -15.49 -12.06
N ASP A 11 22.72 -14.17 -12.17
CA ASP A 11 21.48 -13.47 -12.54
C ASP A 11 20.27 -13.83 -11.65
N VAL A 12 20.50 -14.04 -10.34
CA VAL A 12 19.46 -14.39 -9.36
C VAL A 12 19.22 -13.29 -8.33
N THR A 13 18.15 -13.41 -7.56
CA THR A 13 17.77 -12.43 -6.52
C THR A 13 18.38 -12.79 -5.17
N TYR A 14 19.09 -11.84 -4.55
CA TYR A 14 19.61 -11.96 -3.19
C TYR A 14 18.43 -11.92 -2.20
N SER A 15 18.15 -13.06 -1.59
CA SER A 15 16.92 -13.28 -0.83
C SER A 15 17.06 -14.34 0.26
N ALA A 16 16.16 -14.31 1.23
CA ALA A 16 16.02 -15.31 2.28
C ALA A 16 14.60 -15.88 2.31
N PRO A 17 14.41 -17.17 2.68
CA PRO A 17 13.08 -17.76 2.75
C PRO A 17 12.27 -17.14 3.90
N LEU A 18 11.10 -16.59 3.60
CA LEU A 18 10.15 -16.11 4.60
C LEU A 18 9.21 -17.24 5.01
N ARG A 19 9.21 -17.57 6.31
CA ARG A 19 8.28 -18.52 6.91
C ARG A 19 7.47 -17.83 8.00
N VAL A 20 6.18 -18.12 8.06
CA VAL A 20 5.25 -17.55 9.03
C VAL A 20 4.50 -18.68 9.73
N LYS A 21 4.39 -18.58 11.05
CA LYS A 21 3.58 -19.50 11.86
C LYS A 21 2.11 -19.11 11.73
N VAL A 22 1.31 -20.01 11.17
CA VAL A 22 -0.12 -19.85 10.97
C VAL A 22 -0.88 -20.76 11.94
N ARG A 23 -2.00 -20.27 12.43
CA ARG A 23 -2.93 -21.03 13.28
C ARG A 23 -4.31 -21.06 12.63
N LEU A 24 -4.83 -22.25 12.38
CA LEU A 24 -6.21 -22.49 11.98
C LEU A 24 -7.01 -22.92 13.21
N ILE A 25 -8.12 -22.25 13.49
CA ILE A 25 -9.06 -22.58 14.57
C ILE A 25 -10.39 -22.95 13.92
N ASN A 26 -10.81 -24.22 14.05
CA ASN A 26 -12.15 -24.62 13.71
C ASN A 26 -13.10 -24.24 14.86
N LYS A 27 -14.02 -23.31 14.62
CA LYS A 27 -14.94 -22.80 15.65
C LYS A 27 -16.06 -23.77 16.02
N GLU A 28 -16.38 -24.73 15.16
CA GLU A 28 -17.44 -25.72 15.41
C GLU A 28 -16.91 -26.89 16.24
N THR A 29 -15.70 -27.37 15.94
CA THR A 29 -15.09 -28.52 16.63
C THR A 29 -14.15 -28.11 17.76
N GLY A 30 -13.71 -26.85 17.80
CA GLY A 30 -12.68 -26.36 18.73
C GLY A 30 -11.25 -26.79 18.37
N GLU A 31 -11.05 -27.49 17.25
CA GLU A 31 -9.74 -27.99 16.81
C GLU A 31 -8.80 -26.83 16.44
N VAL A 32 -7.55 -26.89 16.91
CA VAL A 32 -6.50 -25.92 16.61
C VAL A 32 -5.35 -26.61 15.87
N LYS A 33 -4.98 -26.09 14.71
CA LYS A 33 -3.83 -26.56 13.92
C LYS A 33 -2.82 -25.43 13.76
N ASP A 34 -1.60 -25.66 14.24
CA ASP A 34 -0.46 -24.76 14.03
C ASP A 34 0.44 -25.30 12.91
N GLN A 35 0.86 -24.45 11.99
CA GLN A 35 1.75 -24.82 10.89
C GLN A 35 2.70 -23.68 10.54
N ASP A 36 3.97 -24.02 10.28
CA ASP A 36 4.90 -23.09 9.65
C ASP A 36 4.72 -23.12 8.12
N VAL A 37 4.27 -22.00 7.57
CA VAL A 37 3.98 -21.86 6.13
C VAL A 37 5.09 -21.07 5.47
N PHE A 38 5.61 -21.59 4.35
CA PHE A 38 6.54 -20.87 3.50
C PHE A 38 5.78 -19.84 2.65
N MET A 39 6.11 -18.57 2.82
CA MET A 39 5.46 -17.44 2.14
C MET A 39 6.16 -17.07 0.82
N GLY A 40 7.37 -17.59 0.59
CA GLY A 40 8.19 -17.25 -0.57
C GLY A 40 9.59 -16.77 -0.16
N ASP A 41 10.44 -16.52 -1.16
CA ASP A 41 11.73 -15.89 -0.95
C ASP A 41 11.57 -14.37 -0.90
N PHE A 42 12.07 -13.76 0.17
CA PHE A 42 11.98 -12.33 0.40
C PHE A 42 13.31 -11.65 0.08
N PRO A 43 13.34 -10.66 -0.84
CA PRO A 43 14.54 -9.89 -1.10
C PRO A 43 15.04 -9.19 0.16
N ILE A 44 16.33 -9.31 0.45
CA ILE A 44 16.95 -8.71 1.64
C ILE A 44 17.93 -7.62 1.23
N MET A 45 18.07 -6.63 2.11
CA MET A 45 18.96 -5.48 1.90
C MET A 45 20.42 -5.92 2.12
N THR A 46 21.32 -5.42 1.27
CA THR A 46 22.77 -5.56 1.43
C THR A 46 23.33 -4.59 2.49
N ASP A 47 24.58 -4.77 2.90
CA ASP A 47 25.25 -3.85 3.83
C ASP A 47 25.41 -2.42 3.28
N THR A 48 25.32 -2.25 1.95
CA THR A 48 25.37 -0.94 1.27
C THR A 48 23.99 -0.28 1.12
N GLY A 49 22.92 -0.91 1.62
CA GLY A 49 21.56 -0.37 1.52
C GLY A 49 20.88 -0.61 0.16
N THR A 50 21.41 -1.54 -0.65
CA THR A 50 20.90 -1.89 -1.98
C THR A 50 20.19 -3.26 -1.95
N PHE A 51 19.61 -3.65 -3.09
CA PHE A 51 18.97 -4.95 -3.31
C PHE A 51 19.48 -5.54 -4.62
N ILE A 52 19.76 -6.86 -4.66
CA ILE A 52 20.08 -7.57 -5.91
C ILE A 52 18.82 -8.26 -6.41
N ILE A 53 18.29 -7.81 -7.56
CA ILE A 53 17.09 -8.37 -8.19
C ILE A 53 17.46 -8.88 -9.57
N ASN A 54 17.41 -10.21 -9.74
CA ASN A 54 17.81 -10.91 -10.97
C ASN A 54 19.21 -10.46 -11.46
N GLY A 55 20.21 -10.57 -10.60
CA GLY A 55 21.59 -10.16 -10.87
C GLY A 55 21.86 -8.66 -10.77
N ALA A 56 20.85 -7.81 -11.01
CA ALA A 56 21.03 -6.37 -11.04
C ALA A 56 20.93 -5.74 -9.65
N GLU A 57 21.89 -4.88 -9.31
CA GLU A 57 21.88 -4.08 -8.09
C GLU A 57 20.95 -2.86 -8.24
N ARG A 58 20.06 -2.67 -7.26
CA ARG A 58 19.00 -1.65 -7.26
C ARG A 58 18.93 -0.94 -5.92
N VAL A 59 18.53 0.32 -5.96
CA VAL A 59 18.30 1.16 -4.78
C VAL A 59 16.81 1.48 -4.69
N ILE A 60 16.24 1.38 -3.50
CA ILE A 60 14.90 1.87 -3.22
C ILE A 60 14.98 3.35 -2.85
N VAL A 61 14.25 4.20 -3.58
CA VAL A 61 14.20 5.64 -3.34
C VAL A 61 12.98 5.97 -2.49
N SER A 62 13.19 6.77 -1.44
CA SER A 62 12.11 7.26 -0.58
C SER A 62 11.21 8.21 -1.36
N GLN A 63 9.89 8.03 -1.22
CA GLN A 63 8.89 8.88 -1.86
C GLN A 63 8.29 9.85 -0.84
N LEU A 64 8.04 11.09 -1.27
CA LEU A 64 7.23 12.04 -0.51
C LEU A 64 5.77 11.86 -0.90
N VAL A 65 4.95 11.45 0.06
CA VAL A 65 3.50 11.27 -0.09
C VAL A 65 2.74 12.19 0.86
N ARG A 66 1.45 12.42 0.58
CA ARG A 66 0.59 13.20 1.48
C ARG A 66 0.48 12.50 2.84
N SER A 67 0.58 13.28 3.91
CA SER A 67 0.40 12.76 5.26
C SER A 67 -1.07 12.35 5.49
N PRO A 68 -1.32 11.39 6.38
CA PRO A 68 -2.68 11.07 6.81
C PRO A 68 -3.33 12.29 7.45
N SER A 69 -4.37 12.84 6.83
CA SER A 69 -5.06 14.05 7.29
C SER A 69 -6.35 14.29 6.50
N VAL A 70 -7.06 15.35 6.88
CA VAL A 70 -8.15 15.94 6.10
C VAL A 70 -7.61 17.14 5.33
N TYR A 71 -7.70 17.09 4.01
CA TYR A 71 -7.28 18.16 3.11
C TYR A 71 -8.50 18.89 2.56
N PHE A 72 -8.59 20.20 2.80
CA PHE A 72 -9.65 21.04 2.26
C PHE A 72 -9.18 21.77 1.00
N SER A 73 -10.08 21.95 0.03
CA SER A 73 -9.82 22.76 -1.15
C SER A 73 -11.08 23.52 -1.57
N GLY A 74 -10.88 24.67 -2.21
CA GLY A 74 -11.94 25.46 -2.83
C GLY A 74 -11.72 25.54 -4.32
N LYS A 75 -12.78 25.41 -5.12
CA LYS A 75 -12.73 25.58 -6.57
C LYS A 75 -13.88 26.44 -7.03
N VAL A 76 -13.61 27.39 -7.93
CA VAL A 76 -14.65 28.13 -8.64
C VAL A 76 -14.98 27.36 -9.92
N ASP A 77 -16.24 27.02 -10.13
CA ASP A 77 -16.68 26.38 -11.35
C ASP A 77 -16.72 27.38 -12.53
N LYS A 78 -17.04 26.89 -13.72
CA LYS A 78 -17.08 27.74 -14.94
C LYS A 78 -18.18 28.81 -14.89
N ASN A 79 -19.17 28.65 -14.02
CA ASN A 79 -20.29 29.58 -13.86
C ASN A 79 -20.03 30.59 -12.72
N GLY A 80 -18.82 30.60 -12.14
CA GLY A 80 -18.45 31.51 -11.06
C GLY A 80 -18.87 31.03 -9.67
N LYS A 81 -19.44 29.83 -9.54
CA LYS A 81 -19.88 29.29 -8.25
C LYS A 81 -18.71 28.69 -7.48
N LYS A 82 -18.62 29.03 -6.18
CA LYS A 82 -17.63 28.46 -5.26
C LYS A 82 -18.10 27.09 -4.77
N GLY A 83 -17.32 26.06 -5.04
CA GLY A 83 -17.46 24.73 -4.45
C GLY A 83 -16.33 24.44 -3.48
N PHE A 84 -16.63 23.60 -2.48
CA PHE A 84 -15.65 23.12 -1.50
C PHE A 84 -15.49 21.61 -1.60
N THR A 85 -14.28 21.14 -1.36
CA THR A 85 -13.97 19.72 -1.26
C THR A 85 -13.20 19.42 0.01
N ALA A 86 -13.37 18.21 0.53
CA ALA A 86 -12.58 17.67 1.62
C ALA A 86 -12.13 16.25 1.28
N THR A 87 -10.85 15.96 1.35
CA THR A 87 -10.30 14.61 1.14
C THR A 87 -9.73 14.09 2.45
N VAL A 88 -10.33 13.03 2.98
CA VAL A 88 -9.87 12.30 4.16
C VAL A 88 -8.93 11.19 3.68
N ILE A 89 -7.65 11.33 4.02
CA ILE A 89 -6.60 10.36 3.70
C ILE A 89 -6.23 9.63 5.00
N PRO A 90 -6.62 8.36 5.18
CA PRO A 90 -6.18 7.58 6.32
C PRO A 90 -4.74 7.09 6.13
N ASN A 91 -4.09 6.70 7.23
CA ASN A 91 -2.78 6.04 7.17
C ASN A 91 -2.86 4.65 6.50
N ARG A 92 -4.00 3.97 6.67
CA ARG A 92 -4.34 2.72 5.99
C ARG A 92 -5.85 2.62 5.86
N GLY A 93 -6.34 2.23 4.68
CA GLY A 93 -7.76 2.03 4.41
C GLY A 93 -8.28 2.90 3.26
N ALA A 94 -9.61 2.90 3.11
CA ALA A 94 -10.30 3.59 2.04
C ALA A 94 -10.25 5.12 2.19
N TRP A 95 -10.09 5.82 1.07
CA TRP A 95 -10.18 7.28 1.04
C TRP A 95 -11.65 7.72 1.05
N LEU A 96 -11.93 8.85 1.71
CA LEU A 96 -13.24 9.51 1.62
C LEU A 96 -13.07 10.89 1.00
N GLU A 97 -13.81 11.16 -0.06
CA GLU A 97 -13.77 12.42 -0.77
C GLU A 97 -15.15 13.07 -0.75
N TYR A 98 -15.24 14.26 -0.16
CA TYR A 98 -16.44 15.08 -0.11
C TYR A 98 -16.33 16.21 -1.12
N GLU A 99 -17.41 16.48 -1.84
CA GLU A 99 -17.49 17.59 -2.79
C GLU A 99 -18.89 18.23 -2.80
N THR A 100 -18.94 19.55 -2.94
CA THR A 100 -20.18 20.28 -3.23
C THR A 100 -20.31 20.50 -4.73
N ASP A 101 -21.49 20.26 -5.31
CA ASP A 101 -21.75 20.50 -6.73
C ASP A 101 -22.36 21.88 -7.03
N ALA A 102 -22.63 22.13 -8.31
CA ALA A 102 -23.23 23.37 -8.78
C ALA A 102 -24.69 23.59 -8.31
N LYS A 103 -25.33 22.58 -7.72
CA LYS A 103 -26.69 22.61 -7.18
C LYS A 103 -26.72 22.66 -5.64
N ASP A 104 -25.57 22.92 -5.01
CA ASP A 104 -25.42 22.93 -3.54
C ASP A 104 -25.68 21.57 -2.88
N VAL A 105 -25.52 20.48 -3.64
CA VAL A 105 -25.63 19.12 -3.10
C VAL A 105 -24.23 18.64 -2.71
N VAL A 106 -24.12 18.10 -1.50
CA VAL A 106 -22.90 17.44 -1.02
C VAL A 106 -22.91 16.00 -1.49
N TYR A 107 -21.78 15.53 -1.99
CA TYR A 107 -21.56 14.13 -2.36
C TYR A 107 -20.36 13.58 -1.63
N VAL A 108 -20.36 12.26 -1.43
CA VAL A 108 -19.21 11.48 -1.00
C VAL A 108 -18.79 10.49 -2.08
N ARG A 109 -17.48 10.26 -2.21
CA ARG A 109 -16.90 9.10 -2.89
C ARG A 109 -16.11 8.30 -1.87
N ILE A 110 -16.32 6.99 -1.89
CA ILE A 110 -15.59 6.04 -1.06
C ILE A 110 -14.62 5.31 -1.99
N ASP A 111 -13.32 5.33 -1.68
CA ASP A 111 -12.28 4.63 -2.43
C ASP A 111 -12.30 4.89 -3.95
N ARG A 112 -12.51 6.16 -4.33
CA ARG A 112 -12.58 6.62 -5.73
C ARG A 112 -13.71 6.00 -6.57
N THR A 113 -14.74 5.44 -5.94
CA THR A 113 -15.93 4.95 -6.64
C THR A 113 -16.88 6.09 -7.06
N ARG A 114 -18.07 5.74 -7.58
CA ARG A 114 -19.12 6.69 -7.95
C ARG A 114 -19.54 7.58 -6.79
N LYS A 115 -20.03 8.79 -7.12
CA LYS A 115 -20.63 9.72 -6.15
C LYS A 115 -21.87 9.12 -5.51
N LEU A 116 -22.02 9.31 -4.22
CA LEU A 116 -23.22 9.04 -3.44
C LEU A 116 -23.68 10.36 -2.82
N PRO A 117 -24.98 10.70 -2.87
CA PRO A 117 -25.53 11.84 -2.13
C PRO A 117 -25.51 11.58 -0.62
#